data_AF-A0A2A4V3U9-F1
#
_entry.id   AF-A0A2A4V3U9-F1
#
_cell.length_a   1.000
_cell.length_b   1.000
_cell.length_c   1.000
_cell.angle_alpha   90.00
_cell.angle_beta   90.00
_cell.angle_gamma   90.00
#
_symmetry.space_group_name_H-M   'P 1'
#
loop_
_entity.id
_entity.type
_entity.pdbx_description
1 polymer ?
#
loop_
_entity_poly.entity_id
_entity_poly.type
_entity_poly.pdbx_seq_one_letter_code
_entity_poly.pdbx_strand_id
1 'polypeptide(L)'
;MKTARNDPCPCGSGVKYKKCHGQPSAVRPSIRPQDIKAMVESHEAKEALRQSQQGKGRPIISTKFQDYRITAVGNKIHWGKTHKTFIDFLDDYMKQVLGGEWGNSEIAKPLKERHQILQWYDGICRLQKKTMTKPDGEIQEMPATGLVAAYYGLAYNLYLLQHNAEIQEYLVKRLKREDMFYAAYYETYVAAWFILSGFELLLEDEQDSSRTHPEFIAARDGQSFSVEAKTRQAEKEHFDVGNQLYKGLSIEAHYPRVIFIDMNVGIDVDYDKFRDDALAAIQGREPKLKIKGEPAPPAHVFVTNHPNHLALEETRLPKVCLSVGFKIPDFGHGAKFNSYTDAYKARLKYKALEDVQEAIKTYKIPTTFDGEIPEFAYGEADRRFNIGQRYEVSDGLYMTLETGVVIESEKKASLILAGDDGSRNIIMIDLTDAEIAAYKAHPETFFGRITSVSQNTEDPIDLFAFFINGYNDTPREKLLEFMKGSPNIVQLKKLSDRELLYAYAEGVTQSVVSQRNGVGKSVD
;
A
#
# COMPACT_ATOMS: atom_id res chain seq x y z
N MET A 1 -29.93 -6.99 -15.72
CA MET A 1 -29.40 -6.40 -16.97
C MET A 1 -29.62 -7.39 -18.11
N LYS A 2 -30.19 -6.99 -19.25
CA LYS A 2 -30.25 -7.85 -20.45
C LYS A 2 -29.02 -7.57 -21.30
N THR A 3 -28.15 -8.55 -21.51
CA THR A 3 -26.98 -8.44 -22.40
C THR A 3 -27.44 -8.30 -23.84
N ALA A 4 -26.97 -7.28 -24.57
CA ALA A 4 -27.38 -7.09 -25.95
C ALA A 4 -26.73 -8.12 -26.88
N ARG A 5 -27.36 -8.43 -28.03
CA ARG A 5 -26.89 -9.46 -28.98
C ARG A 5 -25.42 -9.30 -29.39
N ASN A 6 -24.92 -8.06 -29.47
CA ASN A 6 -23.58 -7.77 -29.95
C ASN A 6 -22.56 -7.54 -28.83
N ASP A 7 -22.98 -7.49 -27.57
CA ASP A 7 -22.08 -7.30 -26.43
C ASP A 7 -21.21 -8.54 -26.22
N PRO A 8 -20.02 -8.41 -25.60
CA PRO A 8 -19.25 -9.56 -25.15
C PRO A 8 -20.10 -10.49 -24.27
N CYS A 9 -19.96 -11.79 -24.48
CA CYS A 9 -20.76 -12.76 -23.74
C CYS A 9 -20.38 -12.76 -22.24
N PRO A 10 -21.36 -12.76 -21.31
CA PRO A 10 -21.08 -12.64 -19.86
C PRO A 10 -20.30 -13.82 -19.27
N CYS A 11 -20.18 -14.93 -20.00
CA CYS A 11 -19.39 -16.09 -19.59
C CYS A 11 -17.87 -15.91 -19.75
N GLY A 12 -17.40 -14.73 -20.19
CA GLY A 12 -15.98 -14.43 -20.33
C GLY A 12 -15.32 -15.01 -21.59
N SER A 13 -16.09 -15.56 -22.53
CA SER A 13 -15.55 -16.18 -23.75
C SER A 13 -14.98 -15.19 -24.77
N GLY A 14 -15.10 -13.88 -24.55
CA GLY A 14 -14.65 -12.83 -25.47
C GLY A 14 -15.47 -12.67 -26.76
N VAL A 15 -16.27 -13.66 -27.15
CA VAL A 15 -17.17 -13.60 -28.33
C VAL A 15 -18.48 -12.85 -28.05
N LYS A 16 -19.11 -12.29 -29.11
CA LYS A 16 -20.42 -11.63 -29.01
C LYS A 16 -21.49 -12.57 -28.45
N TYR A 17 -22.39 -12.07 -27.60
CA TYR A 17 -23.46 -12.84 -26.94
C TYR A 17 -24.26 -13.69 -27.93
N LYS A 18 -24.63 -13.14 -29.09
CA LYS A 18 -25.34 -13.86 -30.17
C LYS A 18 -24.57 -15.02 -30.82
N LYS A 19 -23.26 -15.11 -30.61
CA LYS A 19 -22.37 -16.18 -31.09
C LYS A 19 -21.99 -17.14 -29.95
N CYS A 20 -22.59 -16.97 -28.77
CA CYS A 20 -22.35 -17.78 -27.59
C CYS A 20 -23.70 -18.08 -26.90
N HIS A 21 -23.93 -17.56 -25.68
CA HIS A 21 -25.15 -17.84 -24.89
C HIS A 21 -26.46 -17.32 -25.51
N GLY A 22 -26.39 -16.52 -26.58
CA GLY A 22 -27.54 -16.05 -27.37
C GLY A 22 -27.85 -16.88 -28.62
N GLN A 23 -27.15 -18.01 -28.88
CA GLN A 23 -27.53 -18.95 -29.93
C GLN A 23 -28.56 -19.98 -29.42
N PRO A 24 -29.65 -20.26 -30.18
CA PRO A 24 -30.64 -21.28 -29.81
C PRO A 24 -30.08 -22.70 -29.68
N SER A 25 -28.95 -22.97 -30.34
CA SER A 25 -28.27 -24.27 -30.42
C SER A 25 -26.91 -24.29 -29.72
N ALA A 26 -26.58 -23.27 -28.91
CA ALA A 26 -25.31 -23.27 -28.19
C ALA A 26 -25.28 -24.42 -27.18
N VAL A 27 -24.50 -25.45 -27.49
CA VAL A 27 -23.99 -26.38 -26.49
C VAL A 27 -23.26 -25.52 -25.47
N ARG A 28 -23.69 -25.54 -24.20
CA ARG A 28 -22.96 -24.86 -23.12
C ARG A 28 -21.52 -25.38 -23.18
N PRO A 29 -20.51 -24.52 -23.39
CA PRO A 29 -19.14 -24.96 -23.22
C PRO A 29 -19.02 -25.51 -21.81
N SER A 30 -18.65 -26.78 -21.64
CA SER A 30 -18.32 -27.28 -20.32
C SER A 30 -17.18 -26.43 -19.80
N ILE A 31 -17.34 -25.83 -18.62
CA ILE A 31 -16.24 -25.10 -17.98
C ILE A 31 -15.08 -26.09 -17.83
N ARG A 32 -13.97 -25.87 -18.55
CA ARG A 32 -12.80 -26.74 -18.46
C ARG A 32 -11.96 -26.29 -17.25
N PRO A 33 -11.13 -27.17 -16.68
CA PRO A 33 -10.20 -26.79 -15.60
C PRO A 33 -9.33 -25.57 -15.94
N GLN A 34 -8.94 -25.42 -17.22
CA GLN A 34 -8.20 -24.26 -17.72
C GLN A 34 -9.00 -22.96 -17.64
N ASP A 35 -10.32 -23.02 -17.92
CA ASP A 35 -11.20 -21.86 -17.84
C ASP A 35 -11.37 -21.40 -16.38
N ILE A 36 -11.47 -22.35 -15.44
CA ILE A 36 -11.49 -22.06 -13.98
C ILE A 36 -10.17 -21.40 -13.55
N LYS A 37 -9.02 -21.97 -13.96
CA LYS A 37 -7.71 -21.42 -13.64
C LYS A 37 -7.57 -19.97 -14.12
N ALA A 38 -7.98 -19.68 -15.35
CA ALA A 38 -7.95 -18.33 -15.90
C ALA A 38 -8.89 -17.36 -15.14
N MET A 39 -10.05 -17.83 -14.70
CA MET A 39 -10.96 -17.02 -13.86
C MET A 39 -10.35 -16.68 -12.50
N VAL A 40 -9.67 -17.65 -11.86
CA VAL A 40 -8.97 -17.44 -10.58
C VAL A 40 -7.82 -16.45 -10.77
N GLU A 41 -6.95 -16.64 -11.75
CA GLU A 41 -5.82 -15.74 -12.04
C GLU A 41 -6.30 -14.30 -12.33
N SER A 42 -7.40 -14.14 -13.06
CA SER A 42 -7.99 -12.83 -13.32
C SER A 42 -8.59 -12.19 -12.07
N HIS A 43 -9.22 -12.98 -11.20
CA HIS A 43 -9.74 -12.50 -9.93
C HIS A 43 -8.61 -12.05 -9.00
N GLU A 44 -7.54 -12.84 -8.89
CA GLU A 44 -6.34 -12.52 -8.12
C GLU A 44 -5.68 -11.23 -8.61
N ALA A 45 -5.58 -11.02 -9.92
CA ALA A 45 -5.02 -9.80 -10.48
C ALA A 45 -5.88 -8.56 -10.21
N LYS A 46 -7.21 -8.70 -10.27
CA LYS A 46 -8.13 -7.61 -9.89
C LYS A 46 -8.01 -7.27 -8.40
N GLU A 47 -7.94 -8.29 -7.54
CA GLU A 47 -7.72 -8.07 -6.11
C GLU A 47 -6.35 -7.44 -5.84
N ALA A 48 -5.28 -7.88 -6.50
CA ALA A 48 -3.95 -7.28 -6.38
C ALA A 48 -3.94 -5.80 -6.83
N LEU A 49 -4.58 -5.49 -7.96
CA LEU A 49 -4.72 -4.12 -8.44
C LEU A 49 -5.51 -3.28 -7.41
N ARG A 50 -6.64 -3.78 -6.95
CA ARG A 50 -7.43 -3.09 -5.91
C ARG A 50 -6.62 -2.92 -4.62
N GLN A 51 -5.85 -3.91 -4.16
CA GLN A 51 -4.97 -3.78 -2.99
C GLN A 51 -3.89 -2.72 -3.19
N SER A 52 -3.30 -2.65 -4.38
CA SER A 52 -2.29 -1.62 -4.71
C SER A 52 -2.86 -0.20 -4.70
N GLN A 53 -4.18 -0.05 -4.83
CA GLN A 53 -4.87 1.24 -4.81
C GLN A 53 -5.50 1.57 -3.45
N GLN A 54 -6.16 0.60 -2.82
CA GLN A 54 -7.01 0.76 -1.65
C GLN A 54 -6.43 0.11 -0.37
N GLY A 55 -5.27 -0.55 -0.47
CA GLY A 55 -4.68 -1.32 0.63
C GLY A 55 -5.36 -2.67 0.87
N LYS A 56 -4.92 -3.39 1.91
CA LYS A 56 -5.43 -4.71 2.31
C LYS A 56 -6.65 -4.69 3.21
N GLY A 57 -7.12 -3.50 3.60
CA GLY A 57 -8.37 -3.32 4.34
C GLY A 57 -9.59 -3.72 3.51
N ARG A 58 -10.78 -3.58 4.11
CA ARG A 58 -12.06 -3.78 3.41
C ARG A 58 -12.13 -2.90 2.16
N PRO A 59 -12.57 -3.45 1.01
CA PRO A 59 -12.65 -2.73 -0.25
C PRO A 59 -13.69 -1.60 -0.15
N ILE A 60 -13.54 -0.56 -0.96
CA ILE A 60 -14.58 0.46 -1.08
C ILE A 60 -15.86 -0.18 -1.65
N ILE A 61 -16.93 -0.19 -0.86
CA ILE A 61 -18.22 -0.76 -1.26
C ILE A 61 -19.10 0.36 -1.82
N SER A 62 -19.31 0.35 -3.13
CA SER A 62 -20.11 1.38 -3.79
C SER A 62 -20.84 0.87 -5.04
N THR A 63 -21.95 1.52 -5.39
CA THR A 63 -22.70 1.28 -6.62
C THR A 63 -23.35 2.56 -7.16
N LYS A 64 -23.72 2.56 -8.45
CA LYS A 64 -24.59 3.59 -9.02
C LYS A 64 -26.03 3.09 -9.03
N PHE A 65 -26.96 3.91 -8.55
CA PHE A 65 -28.39 3.67 -8.67
C PHE A 65 -29.08 4.96 -9.13
N GLN A 66 -29.67 4.93 -10.33
CA GLN A 66 -30.10 6.14 -11.04
C GLN A 66 -28.93 7.14 -11.12
N ASP A 67 -29.19 8.40 -10.80
CA ASP A 67 -28.18 9.48 -10.82
C ASP A 67 -27.38 9.58 -9.51
N TYR A 68 -27.57 8.64 -8.58
CA TYR A 68 -26.86 8.62 -7.31
C TYR A 68 -25.74 7.60 -7.32
N ARG A 69 -24.61 8.01 -6.75
CA ARG A 69 -23.61 7.10 -6.20
C ARG A 69 -24.01 6.78 -4.77
N ILE A 70 -24.00 5.50 -4.40
CA ILE A 70 -24.29 5.01 -3.06
C ILE A 70 -23.02 4.32 -2.56
N THR A 71 -22.53 4.69 -1.38
CA THR A 71 -21.30 4.19 -0.77
C THR A 71 -21.57 3.73 0.66
N ALA A 72 -21.14 2.51 1.00
CA ALA A 72 -21.28 1.95 2.34
C ALA A 72 -20.02 2.21 3.16
N VAL A 73 -20.18 2.70 4.39
CA VAL A 73 -19.11 3.01 5.34
C VAL A 73 -19.45 2.36 6.67
N GLY A 74 -18.85 1.20 6.96
CA GLY A 74 -19.20 0.40 8.12
C GLY A 74 -20.68 0.01 8.08
N ASN A 75 -21.46 0.46 9.05
CA ASN A 75 -22.91 0.24 9.13
C ASN A 75 -23.76 1.39 8.55
N LYS A 76 -23.14 2.39 7.91
CA LYS A 76 -23.83 3.56 7.34
C LYS A 76 -23.81 3.54 5.81
N ILE A 77 -24.85 4.12 5.22
CA ILE A 77 -24.96 4.33 3.77
C ILE A 77 -24.94 5.83 3.50
N HIS A 78 -24.07 6.24 2.59
CA HIS A 78 -23.96 7.61 2.10
C HIS A 78 -24.33 7.64 0.62
N TRP A 79 -24.89 8.76 0.15
CA TRP A 79 -25.23 8.91 -1.26
C TRP A 79 -25.09 10.35 -1.73
N GLY A 80 -24.77 10.52 -3.00
CA GLY A 80 -24.65 11.83 -3.64
C GLY A 80 -24.74 11.74 -5.15
N LYS A 81 -25.35 12.75 -5.78
CA LYS A 81 -25.39 12.88 -7.25
C LYS A 81 -24.05 13.37 -7.83
N THR A 82 -23.26 14.01 -6.98
CA THR A 82 -21.97 14.64 -7.32
C THR A 82 -20.78 13.73 -7.06
N HIS A 83 -20.96 12.55 -6.46
CA HIS A 83 -19.85 11.64 -6.15
C HIS A 83 -19.39 10.87 -7.40
N LYS A 84 -18.61 11.54 -8.26
CA LYS A 84 -18.10 10.97 -9.51
C LYS A 84 -16.82 10.19 -9.27
N THR A 85 -15.94 10.76 -8.46
CA THR A 85 -14.70 10.18 -7.93
C THR A 85 -14.84 9.85 -6.45
N PHE A 86 -13.91 9.06 -5.91
CA PHE A 86 -13.88 8.79 -4.48
C PHE A 86 -13.57 10.06 -3.67
N ILE A 87 -12.79 10.99 -4.21
CA ILE A 87 -12.48 12.28 -3.58
C ILE A 87 -13.73 13.14 -3.40
N ASP A 88 -14.63 13.16 -4.39
CA ASP A 88 -15.92 13.87 -4.28
C ASP A 88 -16.76 13.35 -3.11
N PHE A 89 -16.75 12.02 -2.92
CA PHE A 89 -17.40 11.40 -1.77
C PHE A 89 -16.70 11.77 -0.45
N LEU A 90 -15.35 11.78 -0.42
CA LEU A 90 -14.60 12.14 0.78
C LEU A 90 -14.86 13.58 1.25
N ASP A 91 -15.03 14.53 0.32
CA ASP A 91 -15.38 15.92 0.67
C ASP A 91 -16.70 15.99 1.45
N ASP A 92 -17.74 15.30 0.96
CA ASP A 92 -19.04 15.25 1.64
C ASP A 92 -18.99 14.42 2.93
N TYR A 93 -18.26 13.32 2.92
CA TYR A 93 -18.09 12.45 4.08
C TYR A 93 -17.43 13.19 5.24
N MET A 94 -16.38 13.97 4.99
CA MET A 94 -15.68 14.74 6.01
C MET A 94 -16.60 15.76 6.70
N LYS A 95 -17.45 16.46 5.94
CA LYS A 95 -18.46 17.39 6.49
C LYS A 95 -19.47 16.67 7.40
N GLN A 96 -19.86 15.45 7.03
CA GLN A 96 -20.79 14.65 7.83
C GLN A 96 -20.15 14.16 9.14
N VAL A 97 -18.90 13.70 9.10
CA VAL A 97 -18.17 13.26 10.30
C VAL A 97 -17.91 14.43 11.25
N LEU A 98 -17.48 15.58 10.74
CA LEU A 98 -17.22 16.76 11.57
C LEU A 98 -18.51 17.47 12.01
N GLY A 99 -19.63 17.26 11.33
CA GLY A 99 -20.92 17.85 11.68
C GLY A 99 -21.06 19.29 11.17
N GLY A 100 -22.17 19.55 10.47
CA GLY A 100 -22.42 20.82 9.79
C GLY A 100 -22.51 22.03 10.73
N GLU A 101 -23.07 21.87 11.93
CA GLU A 101 -23.16 22.97 12.91
C GLU A 101 -21.79 23.49 13.32
N TRP A 102 -20.86 22.58 13.65
CA TRP A 102 -19.49 22.95 14.01
C TRP A 102 -18.77 23.60 12.82
N GLY A 103 -18.85 22.98 11.63
CA GLY A 103 -18.23 23.54 10.42
C GLY A 103 -18.73 24.94 10.08
N ASN A 104 -20.04 25.17 10.15
CA ASN A 104 -20.63 26.50 9.92
C ASN A 104 -20.20 27.53 10.98
N SER A 105 -20.08 27.11 12.24
CA SER A 105 -19.59 27.99 13.32
C SER A 105 -18.13 28.42 13.09
N GLU A 106 -17.29 27.52 12.59
CA GLU A 106 -15.90 27.84 12.21
C GLU A 106 -15.87 28.74 10.96
N ILE A 107 -16.68 28.48 9.94
CA ILE A 107 -16.73 29.30 8.72
C ILE A 107 -17.13 30.76 9.02
N ALA A 108 -17.99 30.98 10.02
CA ALA A 108 -18.39 32.32 10.44
C ALA A 108 -17.24 33.15 11.04
N LYS A 109 -16.15 32.51 11.51
CA LYS A 109 -14.96 33.20 12.02
C LYS A 109 -14.10 33.74 10.88
N PRO A 110 -13.31 34.81 11.14
CA PRO A 110 -12.23 35.21 10.24
C PRO A 110 -11.30 34.04 9.93
N LEU A 111 -10.79 33.94 8.69
CA LEU A 111 -10.01 32.78 8.23
C LEU A 111 -8.88 32.36 9.18
N LYS A 112 -8.12 33.34 9.71
CA LYS A 112 -6.99 33.10 10.61
C LYS A 112 -7.39 32.58 11.99
N GLU A 113 -8.66 32.75 12.37
CA GLU A 113 -9.24 32.29 13.65
C GLU A 113 -10.03 30.99 13.48
N ARG A 114 -10.14 30.46 12.26
CA ARG A 114 -10.78 29.16 12.01
C ARG A 114 -9.87 28.04 12.47
N HIS A 115 -10.47 26.96 12.93
CA HIS A 115 -9.77 25.70 13.15
C HIS A 115 -9.00 25.26 11.89
N GLN A 116 -7.84 24.64 12.07
CA GLN A 116 -6.91 24.27 10.99
C GLN A 116 -7.58 23.51 9.83
N ILE A 117 -8.50 22.59 10.15
CA ILE A 117 -9.30 21.85 9.15
C ILE A 117 -10.08 22.80 8.22
N LEU A 118 -10.68 23.86 8.75
CA LEU A 118 -11.47 24.81 7.95
C LEU A 118 -10.59 25.82 7.22
N GLN A 119 -9.37 26.07 7.69
CA GLN A 119 -8.36 26.77 6.89
C GLN A 119 -7.97 25.94 5.67
N TRP A 120 -7.78 24.62 5.83
CA TRP A 120 -7.53 23.72 4.71
C TRP A 120 -8.72 23.66 3.76
N TYR A 121 -9.96 23.56 4.28
CA TYR A 121 -11.16 23.59 3.45
C TYR A 121 -11.24 24.85 2.59
N ASP A 122 -10.99 26.03 3.18
CA ASP A 122 -10.96 27.29 2.43
C ASP A 122 -9.86 27.28 1.34
N GLY A 123 -8.68 26.75 1.67
CA GLY A 123 -7.61 26.51 0.72
C GLY A 123 -8.03 25.60 -0.44
N ILE A 124 -8.71 24.48 -0.15
CA ILE A 124 -9.22 23.56 -1.17
C ILE A 124 -10.21 24.28 -2.08
N CYS A 125 -11.16 25.06 -1.55
CA CYS A 125 -12.08 25.83 -2.37
C CYS A 125 -11.37 26.81 -3.32
N ARG A 126 -10.29 27.47 -2.85
CA ARG A 126 -9.48 28.36 -3.71
C ARG A 126 -8.72 27.58 -4.77
N LEU A 127 -8.14 26.44 -4.41
CA LEU A 127 -7.41 25.59 -5.34
C LEU A 127 -8.36 25.06 -6.43
N GLN A 128 -9.54 24.59 -6.05
CA GLN A 128 -10.61 24.17 -6.96
C GLN A 128 -10.98 25.31 -7.92
N LYS A 129 -11.27 26.51 -7.40
CA LYS A 129 -11.58 27.69 -8.23
C LYS A 129 -10.46 28.04 -9.22
N LYS A 130 -9.20 27.78 -8.87
CA LYS A 130 -8.03 28.06 -9.72
C LYS A 130 -7.79 26.97 -10.78
N THR A 131 -8.11 25.72 -10.48
CA THR A 131 -7.65 24.55 -11.26
C THR A 131 -8.76 23.83 -12.01
N MET A 132 -9.99 23.86 -11.52
CA MET A 132 -11.15 23.23 -12.15
C MET A 132 -11.67 24.13 -13.28
N THR A 133 -11.20 23.86 -14.50
CA THR A 133 -11.52 24.67 -15.70
C THR A 133 -12.48 23.98 -16.67
N LYS A 134 -12.70 22.67 -16.52
CA LYS A 134 -13.67 21.93 -17.35
C LYS A 134 -15.10 22.27 -16.89
N PRO A 135 -16.14 22.06 -17.72
CA PRO A 135 -17.53 22.29 -17.34
C PRO A 135 -17.96 21.58 -16.04
N ASP A 136 -18.95 22.15 -15.36
CA ASP A 136 -19.51 21.59 -14.13
C ASP A 136 -20.00 20.16 -14.36
N GLY A 137 -19.50 19.25 -13.54
CA GLY A 137 -19.82 17.84 -13.62
C GLY A 137 -18.92 17.01 -14.54
N GLU A 138 -17.93 17.59 -15.20
CA GLU A 138 -16.86 16.78 -15.79
C GLU A 138 -15.83 16.39 -14.73
N ILE A 139 -15.06 15.32 -14.99
CA ILE A 139 -13.96 14.93 -14.12
C ILE A 139 -12.84 15.96 -14.23
N GLN A 140 -12.51 16.58 -13.11
CA GLN A 140 -11.49 17.61 -13.00
C GLN A 140 -10.16 17.02 -12.52
N GLU A 141 -9.07 17.65 -12.90
CA GLU A 141 -7.74 17.37 -12.37
C GLU A 141 -7.34 18.44 -11.36
N MET A 142 -6.65 18.02 -10.31
CA MET A 142 -6.16 18.91 -9.27
C MET A 142 -4.76 18.45 -8.85
N PRO A 143 -3.79 19.36 -8.67
CA PRO A 143 -2.46 18.98 -8.22
C PRO A 143 -2.53 18.35 -6.83
N ALA A 144 -1.82 17.25 -6.63
CA ALA A 144 -1.70 16.56 -5.35
C ALA A 144 -0.73 17.31 -4.42
N THR A 145 -1.14 18.48 -3.93
CA THR A 145 -0.33 19.31 -3.01
C THR A 145 -0.43 18.82 -1.56
N GLY A 146 0.40 19.37 -0.66
CA GLY A 146 0.31 19.11 0.79
C GLY A 146 -1.05 19.46 1.37
N LEU A 147 -1.72 20.49 0.85
CA LEU A 147 -3.08 20.85 1.20
C LEU A 147 -4.08 19.74 0.87
N VAL A 148 -4.00 19.16 -0.34
CA VAL A 148 -4.84 18.03 -0.77
C VAL A 148 -4.54 16.81 0.09
N ALA A 149 -3.27 16.52 0.33
CA ALA A 149 -2.84 15.41 1.17
C ALA A 149 -3.26 15.56 2.64
N ALA A 150 -3.32 16.79 3.17
CA ALA A 150 -3.75 17.05 4.54
C ALA A 150 -5.27 16.93 4.70
N TYR A 151 -6.04 17.65 3.87
CA TYR A 151 -7.50 17.68 3.98
C TYR A 151 -8.13 16.33 3.61
N TYR A 152 -7.85 15.84 2.39
CA TYR A 152 -8.43 14.57 1.95
C TYR A 152 -7.74 13.36 2.58
N GLY A 153 -6.50 13.48 3.06
CA GLY A 153 -5.87 12.44 3.87
C GLY A 153 -6.58 12.24 5.20
N LEU A 154 -6.95 13.33 5.90
CA LEU A 154 -7.80 13.23 7.09
C LEU A 154 -9.16 12.59 6.76
N ALA A 155 -9.83 13.06 5.71
CA ALA A 155 -11.11 12.48 5.28
C ALA A 155 -10.99 10.97 5.01
N TYR A 156 -9.93 10.56 4.32
CA TYR A 156 -9.68 9.17 3.98
C TYR A 156 -9.34 8.33 5.21
N ASN A 157 -8.54 8.84 6.14
CA ASN A 157 -8.22 8.12 7.38
C ASN A 157 -9.48 7.89 8.23
N LEU A 158 -10.37 8.89 8.32
CA LEU A 158 -11.66 8.75 9.00
C LEU A 158 -12.55 7.74 8.27
N TYR A 159 -12.57 7.75 6.93
CA TYR A 159 -13.29 6.73 6.16
C TYR A 159 -12.76 5.33 6.48
N LEU A 160 -11.45 5.13 6.44
CA LEU A 160 -10.81 3.85 6.72
C LEU A 160 -11.17 3.33 8.12
N LEU A 161 -11.06 4.20 9.14
CA LEU A 161 -11.45 3.89 10.51
C LEU A 161 -12.91 3.43 10.60
N GLN A 162 -13.87 4.23 10.14
CA GLN A 162 -15.30 3.87 10.22
C GLN A 162 -15.64 2.62 9.42
N HIS A 163 -14.97 2.42 8.28
CA HIS A 163 -15.28 1.33 7.37
C HIS A 163 -14.71 -0.02 7.85
N ASN A 164 -13.56 -0.01 8.52
CA ASN A 164 -12.84 -1.22 8.96
C ASN A 164 -13.00 -1.52 10.45
N ALA A 165 -13.20 -0.50 11.27
CA ALA A 165 -13.41 -0.58 12.70
C ALA A 165 -14.59 0.34 13.07
N GLU A 166 -14.32 1.43 13.78
CA GLU A 166 -15.29 2.48 14.11
C GLU A 166 -14.57 3.84 14.22
N ILE A 167 -15.35 4.93 14.26
CA ILE A 167 -14.84 6.24 14.69
C ILE A 167 -15.42 6.51 16.09
N GLN A 168 -14.55 6.65 17.08
CA GLN A 168 -14.96 7.06 18.41
C GLN A 168 -15.32 8.55 18.44
N GLU A 169 -16.43 8.90 19.09
CA GLU A 169 -16.87 10.29 19.20
C GLU A 169 -15.81 11.18 19.87
N TYR A 170 -15.04 10.62 20.81
CA TYR A 170 -14.00 11.34 21.53
C TYR A 170 -12.83 11.72 20.61
N LEU A 171 -12.40 10.85 19.68
CA LEU A 171 -11.43 11.19 18.65
C LEU A 171 -11.91 12.39 17.79
N VAL A 172 -13.18 12.38 17.37
CA VAL A 172 -13.76 13.51 16.61
C VAL A 172 -13.78 14.80 17.42
N LYS A 173 -14.06 14.73 18.74
CA LYS A 173 -13.98 15.88 19.63
C LYS A 173 -12.55 16.42 19.73
N ARG A 174 -11.54 15.55 19.84
CA ARG A 174 -10.11 15.95 19.87
C ARG A 174 -9.67 16.58 18.54
N LEU A 175 -10.13 16.05 17.40
CA LEU A 175 -9.86 16.63 16.07
C LEU A 175 -10.45 18.04 15.86
N LYS A 176 -11.42 18.46 16.68
CA LYS A 176 -12.03 19.81 16.61
C LYS A 176 -11.38 20.81 17.58
N ARG A 177 -10.43 20.35 18.41
CA ARG A 177 -9.76 21.14 19.44
C ARG A 177 -8.35 21.48 19.01
N GLU A 178 -8.03 22.76 18.94
CA GLU A 178 -6.72 23.23 18.48
C GLU A 178 -5.55 22.66 19.29
N ASP A 179 -5.71 22.53 20.62
CA ASP A 179 -4.67 22.04 21.53
C ASP A 179 -4.40 20.53 21.42
N MET A 180 -5.34 19.77 20.83
CA MET A 180 -5.26 18.31 20.68
C MET A 180 -5.18 17.85 19.23
N PHE A 181 -5.41 18.77 18.27
CA PHE A 181 -5.63 18.46 16.87
C PHE A 181 -4.49 17.61 16.27
N TYR A 182 -3.24 18.02 16.40
CA TYR A 182 -2.12 17.33 15.74
C TYR A 182 -1.86 15.92 16.29
N ALA A 183 -2.12 15.68 17.58
CA ALA A 183 -2.02 14.36 18.16
C ALA A 183 -3.11 13.43 17.58
N ALA A 184 -4.37 13.87 17.66
CA ALA A 184 -5.51 13.14 17.11
C ALA A 184 -5.38 12.93 15.59
N TYR A 185 -4.86 13.93 14.88
CA TYR A 185 -4.60 13.84 13.45
C TYR A 185 -3.58 12.75 13.12
N TYR A 186 -2.48 12.69 13.87
CA TYR A 186 -1.47 11.65 13.66
C TYR A 186 -1.98 10.24 14.02
N GLU A 187 -2.79 10.11 15.07
CA GLU A 187 -3.44 8.85 15.41
C GLU A 187 -4.27 8.29 14.24
N THR A 188 -4.97 9.16 13.48
CA THR A 188 -5.72 8.73 12.29
C THR A 188 -4.82 8.12 11.20
N TYR A 189 -3.60 8.66 11.02
CA TYR A 189 -2.64 8.09 10.07
C TYR A 189 -2.14 6.73 10.52
N VAL A 190 -1.77 6.61 11.80
CA VAL A 190 -1.27 5.35 12.34
C VAL A 190 -2.32 4.26 12.19
N ALA A 191 -3.57 4.53 12.57
CA ALA A 191 -4.67 3.59 12.36
C ALA A 191 -4.87 3.24 10.87
N ALA A 192 -4.85 4.23 9.98
CA ALA A 192 -4.98 4.00 8.54
C ALA A 192 -3.87 3.10 7.98
N TRP A 193 -2.62 3.26 8.42
CA TRP A 193 -1.50 2.42 7.95
C TRP A 193 -1.63 0.96 8.37
N PHE A 194 -2.13 0.70 9.58
CA PHE A 194 -2.45 -0.67 10.02
C PHE A 194 -3.61 -1.27 9.21
N ILE A 195 -4.68 -0.50 8.96
CA ILE A 195 -5.80 -0.96 8.13
C ILE A 195 -5.33 -1.27 6.70
N LEU A 196 -4.55 -0.37 6.09
CA LEU A 196 -4.03 -0.53 4.73
C LEU A 196 -3.05 -1.69 4.61
N SER A 197 -2.40 -2.09 5.71
CA SER A 197 -1.58 -3.29 5.78
C SER A 197 -2.35 -4.54 6.21
N GLY A 198 -3.68 -4.47 6.37
CA GLY A 198 -4.55 -5.63 6.57
C GLY A 198 -4.73 -6.07 8.02
N PHE A 199 -4.43 -5.19 8.98
CA PHE A 199 -4.75 -5.44 10.38
C PHE A 199 -6.20 -5.13 10.70
N GLU A 200 -6.78 -5.94 11.57
CA GLU A 200 -8.00 -5.61 12.30
C GLU A 200 -7.63 -4.75 13.52
N LEU A 201 -8.40 -3.70 13.76
CA LEU A 201 -8.19 -2.80 14.89
C LEU A 201 -9.25 -3.01 15.96
N LEU A 202 -8.80 -3.08 17.21
CA LEU A 202 -9.64 -3.02 18.41
C LEU A 202 -9.27 -1.73 19.14
N LEU A 203 -10.17 -0.74 19.09
CA LEU A 203 -9.96 0.55 19.75
C LEU A 203 -10.21 0.39 21.25
N GLU A 204 -9.37 1.01 22.08
CA GLU A 204 -9.55 1.03 23.54
C GLU A 204 -10.53 2.16 23.93
N ASP A 205 -11.16 2.05 25.10
CA ASP A 205 -12.01 3.13 25.61
C ASP A 205 -11.17 4.28 26.18
N GLU A 206 -10.93 5.31 25.36
CA GLU A 206 -10.16 6.49 25.75
C GLU A 206 -10.78 7.32 26.89
N GLN A 207 -12.02 7.03 27.30
CA GLN A 207 -12.66 7.71 28.44
C GLN A 207 -12.36 7.03 29.78
N ASP A 208 -11.79 5.82 29.78
CA ASP A 208 -11.33 5.16 30.99
C ASP A 208 -10.05 5.84 31.50
N SER A 209 -10.19 6.64 32.57
CA SER A 209 -9.06 7.31 33.23
C SER A 209 -8.41 6.47 34.33
N SER A 210 -8.89 5.24 34.57
CA SER A 210 -8.36 4.38 35.63
C SER A 210 -7.05 3.69 35.25
N ARG A 211 -6.77 3.54 33.95
CA ARG A 211 -5.54 2.98 33.39
C ARG A 211 -5.06 3.81 32.19
N THR A 212 -3.84 3.54 31.71
CA THR A 212 -3.35 4.13 30.45
C THR A 212 -3.57 3.13 29.33
N HIS A 213 -4.05 3.58 28.18
CA HIS A 213 -4.33 2.72 27.02
C HIS A 213 -3.42 3.02 25.86
N PRO A 214 -3.02 1.99 25.09
CA PRO A 214 -2.56 2.24 23.74
C PRO A 214 -3.74 2.81 22.94
N GLU A 215 -3.44 3.55 21.87
CA GLU A 215 -4.47 4.07 20.96
C GLU A 215 -5.38 2.92 20.45
N PHE A 216 -4.78 1.76 20.15
CA PHE A 216 -5.52 0.55 19.76
C PHE A 216 -4.66 -0.72 19.85
N ILE A 217 -5.34 -1.87 19.79
CA ILE A 217 -4.71 -3.17 19.50
C ILE A 217 -4.87 -3.47 18.01
N ALA A 218 -3.77 -3.83 17.34
CA ALA A 218 -3.77 -4.27 15.95
C ALA A 218 -3.53 -5.78 15.88
N ALA A 219 -4.41 -6.52 15.21
CA ALA A 219 -4.31 -7.97 15.04
C ALA A 219 -4.26 -8.40 13.57
N ARG A 220 -3.35 -9.32 13.23
CA ARG A 220 -3.22 -9.92 11.89
C ARG A 220 -2.45 -11.23 11.98
N ASP A 221 -2.89 -12.25 11.23
CA ASP A 221 -2.17 -13.53 11.07
C ASP A 221 -1.76 -14.20 12.40
N GLY A 222 -2.60 -14.07 13.43
CA GLY A 222 -2.35 -14.59 14.79
C GLY A 222 -1.36 -13.77 15.63
N GLN A 223 -0.84 -12.65 15.10
CA GLN A 223 -0.05 -11.67 15.84
C GLN A 223 -0.94 -10.53 16.33
N SER A 224 -0.62 -9.97 17.49
CA SER A 224 -1.28 -8.79 18.03
C SER A 224 -0.25 -7.82 18.60
N PHE A 225 -0.51 -6.53 18.47
CA PHE A 225 0.38 -5.45 18.90
C PHE A 225 -0.40 -4.38 19.65
N SER A 226 0.19 -3.86 20.73
CA SER A 226 -0.31 -2.65 21.41
C SER A 226 0.32 -1.44 20.74
N VAL A 227 -0.48 -0.64 20.05
CA VAL A 227 -0.02 0.44 19.18
C VAL A 227 -0.23 1.79 19.84
N GLU A 228 0.83 2.57 19.89
CA GLU A 228 0.82 3.90 20.50
C GLU A 228 1.32 4.97 19.52
N ALA A 229 0.59 6.08 19.40
CA ALA A 229 0.99 7.20 18.55
C ALA A 229 1.43 8.41 19.40
N LYS A 230 2.55 9.02 19.01
CA LYS A 230 3.05 10.25 19.62
C LYS A 230 3.54 11.19 18.54
N THR A 231 3.13 12.45 18.62
CA THR A 231 3.66 13.52 17.77
C THR A 231 4.59 14.43 18.56
N ARG A 232 5.61 14.96 17.89
CA ARG A 232 6.40 16.08 18.37
C ARG A 232 5.65 17.38 18.06
N GLN A 233 5.94 18.41 18.83
CA GLN A 233 5.52 19.74 18.41
C GLN A 233 6.26 20.10 17.12
N ALA A 234 5.59 20.84 16.25
CA ALA A 234 6.13 21.26 14.96
C ALA A 234 7.41 22.09 15.11
N GLU A 235 8.22 22.12 14.05
CA GLU A 235 9.33 23.07 13.86
C GLU A 235 10.47 22.98 14.90
N LYS A 236 10.59 21.87 15.63
CA LYS A 236 11.76 21.65 16.50
C LYS A 236 13.03 21.40 15.70
N GLU A 237 14.08 22.16 15.99
CA GLU A 237 15.39 22.10 15.29
C GLU A 237 16.15 20.78 15.51
N HIS A 238 15.98 20.13 16.67
CA HIS A 238 16.67 18.87 16.98
C HIS A 238 15.84 17.67 16.52
N PHE A 239 16.46 16.49 16.34
CA PHE A 239 15.75 15.24 16.02
C PHE A 239 15.54 14.29 17.21
N ASP A 240 15.77 14.76 18.43
CA ASP A 240 15.52 13.95 19.63
C ASP A 240 14.04 13.51 19.78
N VAL A 241 13.85 12.21 19.96
CA VAL A 241 12.58 11.50 20.13
C VAL A 241 12.36 10.95 21.55
N GLY A 242 13.29 11.21 22.47
CA GLY A 242 13.30 10.58 23.79
C GLY A 242 12.05 10.75 24.64
N ASN A 243 11.48 11.94 24.63
CA ASN A 243 10.28 12.23 25.41
C ASN A 243 9.08 11.45 24.87
N GLN A 244 8.94 11.39 23.54
CA GLN A 244 7.90 10.62 22.87
C GLN A 244 8.07 9.12 23.14
N LEU A 245 9.30 8.62 23.06
CA LEU A 245 9.64 7.23 23.39
C LEU A 245 9.30 6.91 24.85
N TYR A 246 9.71 7.76 25.81
CA TYR A 246 9.38 7.57 27.23
C TYR A 246 7.86 7.54 27.47
N LYS A 247 7.12 8.48 26.86
CA LYS A 247 5.66 8.54 26.99
C LYS A 247 5.02 7.28 26.43
N GLY A 248 5.42 6.83 25.24
CA GLY A 248 4.86 5.62 24.65
C GLY A 248 5.20 4.34 25.42
N LEU A 249 6.39 4.26 26.01
CA LEU A 249 6.79 3.13 26.88
C LEU A 249 6.07 3.14 28.24
N SER A 250 5.53 4.28 28.67
CA SER A 250 4.79 4.42 29.93
C SER A 250 3.36 3.90 29.85
N ILE A 251 2.87 3.60 28.64
CA ILE A 251 1.55 3.06 28.39
C ILE A 251 1.50 1.58 28.74
N GLU A 252 0.39 1.17 29.35
CA GLU A 252 0.10 -0.23 29.62
C GLU A 252 -0.05 -0.97 28.29
N ALA A 253 0.61 -2.12 28.16
CA ALA A 253 0.55 -2.92 26.94
C ALA A 253 0.46 -4.40 27.30
N HIS A 254 -0.56 -5.06 26.78
CA HIS A 254 -0.78 -6.50 26.94
C HIS A 254 -0.14 -7.33 25.81
N TYR A 255 0.28 -6.66 24.72
CA TYR A 255 0.93 -7.26 23.56
C TYR A 255 2.28 -6.58 23.28
N PRO A 256 3.14 -7.14 22.39
CA PRO A 256 4.34 -6.45 21.94
C PRO A 256 4.05 -5.01 21.52
N ARG A 257 4.84 -4.07 22.03
CA ARG A 257 4.64 -2.63 21.80
C ARG A 257 5.06 -2.24 20.39
N VAL A 258 4.24 -1.42 19.75
CA VAL A 258 4.61 -0.67 18.55
C VAL A 258 4.38 0.81 18.84
N ILE A 259 5.44 1.61 18.80
CA ILE A 259 5.39 3.05 19.13
C ILE A 259 5.68 3.84 17.85
N PHE A 260 4.71 4.63 17.44
CA PHE A 260 4.83 5.59 16.35
C PHE A 260 5.21 6.96 16.88
N ILE A 261 6.26 7.56 16.33
CA ILE A 261 6.74 8.89 16.67
C ILE A 261 6.76 9.75 15.41
N ASP A 262 5.81 10.67 15.29
CA ASP A 262 5.84 11.71 14.26
C ASP A 262 6.83 12.79 14.63
N MET A 263 7.72 13.06 13.70
CA MET A 263 8.78 14.01 13.86
C MET A 263 8.33 15.44 13.68
N ASN A 264 7.27 15.65 12.91
CA ASN A 264 6.60 16.93 12.70
C ASN A 264 7.57 18.06 12.28
N VAL A 265 8.37 17.79 11.25
CA VAL A 265 9.36 18.73 10.70
C VAL A 265 9.08 18.98 9.22
N GLY A 266 9.50 20.14 8.70
CA GLY A 266 9.25 20.58 7.33
C GLY A 266 9.91 19.72 6.23
N ILE A 267 9.90 20.22 5.00
CA ILE A 267 10.42 19.49 3.83
C ILE A 267 11.95 19.54 3.71
N ASP A 268 12.59 20.57 4.25
CA ASP A 268 14.05 20.81 4.17
C ASP A 268 14.83 19.99 5.20
N VAL A 269 14.50 18.71 5.31
CA VAL A 269 15.13 17.77 6.25
C VAL A 269 16.15 16.94 5.51
N ASP A 270 17.38 16.95 6.02
CA ASP A 270 18.40 15.97 5.64
C ASP A 270 17.98 14.58 6.17
N TYR A 271 17.54 13.70 5.27
CA TYR A 271 17.03 12.38 5.65
C TYR A 271 18.09 11.45 6.20
N ASP A 272 19.33 11.58 5.74
CA ASP A 272 20.41 10.74 6.25
C ASP A 272 20.73 11.16 7.69
N LYS A 273 20.87 12.47 7.93
CA LYS A 273 21.03 13.01 9.27
C LYS A 273 19.85 12.69 10.18
N PHE A 274 18.62 12.86 9.69
CA PHE A 274 17.39 12.50 10.41
C PHE A 274 17.45 11.05 10.90
N ARG A 275 17.81 10.14 10.00
CA ARG A 275 17.85 8.70 10.28
C ARG A 275 18.90 8.40 11.35
N ASP A 276 20.09 8.95 11.17
CA ASP A 276 21.22 8.70 12.06
C ASP A 276 20.98 9.29 13.46
N ASP A 277 20.46 10.52 13.55
CA ASP A 277 20.15 11.19 14.82
C ASP A 277 18.99 10.51 15.55
N ALA A 278 17.93 10.12 14.84
CA ALA A 278 16.81 9.38 15.43
C ALA A 278 17.24 8.00 15.95
N LEU A 279 18.05 7.27 15.17
CA LEU A 279 18.63 5.99 15.58
C LEU A 279 19.50 6.15 16.83
N ALA A 280 20.43 7.11 16.81
CA ALA A 280 21.33 7.40 17.93
C ALA A 280 20.54 7.81 19.19
N ALA A 281 19.47 8.59 19.04
CA ALA A 281 18.60 9.00 20.14
C ALA A 281 17.87 7.81 20.79
N ILE A 282 17.44 6.82 20.00
CA ILE A 282 16.79 5.59 20.51
C ILE A 282 17.83 4.69 21.18
N GLN A 283 18.94 4.38 20.48
CA GLN A 283 20.00 3.50 20.99
C GLN A 283 20.67 4.05 22.26
N GLY A 284 20.93 5.37 22.31
CA GLY A 284 21.51 6.03 23.47
C GLY A 284 20.65 5.93 24.74
N ARG A 285 19.36 5.62 24.60
CA ARG A 285 18.41 5.46 25.71
C ARG A 285 18.25 4.03 26.19
N GLU A 286 18.50 3.03 25.36
CA GLU A 286 18.35 1.62 25.74
C GLU A 286 18.98 1.25 27.10
N PRO A 287 20.25 1.61 27.40
CA PRO A 287 20.89 1.20 28.66
C PRO A 287 20.44 2.03 29.88
N LYS A 288 19.78 3.17 29.70
CA LYS A 288 19.57 4.17 30.77
C LYS A 288 18.09 4.43 31.07
N LEU A 289 17.20 4.23 30.08
CA LEU A 289 15.80 4.57 30.21
C LEU A 289 15.10 3.63 31.19
N LYS A 290 14.43 4.24 32.17
CA LYS A 290 13.66 3.55 33.19
C LYS A 290 12.21 4.03 33.19
N ILE A 291 11.26 3.12 33.36
CA ILE A 291 9.84 3.40 33.56
C ILE A 291 9.48 2.98 34.98
N LYS A 292 9.00 3.92 35.80
CA LYS A 292 8.66 3.69 37.22
C LYS A 292 9.81 3.01 38.02
N GLY A 293 11.06 3.35 37.72
CA GLY A 293 12.26 2.82 38.39
C GLY A 293 12.85 1.55 37.76
N GLU A 294 12.08 0.84 36.95
CA GLU A 294 12.48 -0.41 36.30
C GLU A 294 13.05 -0.17 34.89
N PRO A 295 13.93 -1.04 34.37
CA PRO A 295 14.39 -0.96 32.98
C PRO A 295 13.21 -0.88 32.00
N ALA A 296 13.25 0.08 31.08
CA ALA A 296 12.15 0.26 30.13
C ALA A 296 11.91 -1.01 29.27
N PRO A 297 10.65 -1.36 28.96
CA PRO A 297 10.34 -2.56 28.18
C PRO A 297 10.77 -2.44 26.71
N PRO A 298 10.93 -3.55 25.98
CA PRO A 298 11.22 -3.51 24.54
C PRO A 298 10.05 -2.96 23.73
N ALA A 299 10.34 -2.37 22.57
CA ALA A 299 9.34 -1.86 21.63
C ALA A 299 9.84 -1.84 20.18
N HIS A 300 8.92 -2.05 19.23
CA HIS A 300 9.13 -1.74 17.82
C HIS A 300 8.83 -0.24 17.64
N VAL A 301 9.80 0.55 17.22
CA VAL A 301 9.65 2.01 17.11
C VAL A 301 9.63 2.40 15.64
N PHE A 302 8.61 3.16 15.25
CA PHE A 302 8.49 3.76 13.92
C PHE A 302 8.60 5.27 14.06
N VAL A 303 9.70 5.85 13.57
CA VAL A 303 9.90 7.29 13.51
C VAL A 303 9.49 7.75 12.11
N THR A 304 8.44 8.57 12.03
CA THR A 304 7.87 9.02 10.75
C THR A 304 7.97 10.52 10.58
N ASN A 305 7.89 11.00 9.33
CA ASN A 305 7.67 12.42 9.03
C ASN A 305 6.79 12.56 7.78
N HIS A 306 5.69 13.29 7.91
CA HIS A 306 4.73 13.57 6.84
C HIS A 306 4.35 15.07 6.87
N PRO A 307 5.12 15.96 6.22
CA PRO A 307 4.99 17.40 6.36
C PRO A 307 3.80 18.00 5.60
N ASN A 308 2.78 17.21 5.24
CA ASN A 308 1.63 17.65 4.44
C ASN A 308 1.00 18.94 4.98
N HIS A 309 0.87 19.03 6.31
CA HIS A 309 0.25 20.17 6.98
C HIS A 309 1.18 21.39 7.13
N LEU A 310 2.49 21.22 6.98
CA LEU A 310 3.51 22.28 7.03
C LEU A 310 3.84 22.82 5.63
N ALA A 311 3.67 21.99 4.60
CA ALA A 311 4.07 22.27 3.22
C ALA A 311 2.87 22.21 2.26
N LEU A 312 1.86 23.07 2.50
CA LEU A 312 0.55 23.00 1.85
C LEU A 312 0.58 23.19 0.33
N GLU A 313 1.52 23.96 -0.20
CA GLU A 313 1.64 24.26 -1.64
C GLU A 313 2.54 23.26 -2.38
N GLU A 314 3.28 22.42 -1.66
CA GLU A 314 4.28 21.53 -2.25
C GLU A 314 3.63 20.30 -2.87
N THR A 315 4.11 19.90 -4.06
CA THR A 315 3.64 18.71 -4.79
C THR A 315 4.56 17.51 -4.64
N ARG A 316 5.77 17.73 -4.11
CA ARG A 316 6.77 16.69 -3.85
C ARG A 316 7.06 16.66 -2.37
N LEU A 317 6.28 15.84 -1.67
CA LEU A 317 6.37 15.73 -0.23
C LEU A 317 7.16 14.49 0.15
N PRO A 318 8.17 14.63 1.01
CA PRO A 318 8.88 13.50 1.53
C PRO A 318 7.98 12.69 2.47
N LYS A 319 8.08 11.36 2.37
CA LYS A 319 7.48 10.43 3.32
C LYS A 319 8.60 9.65 3.95
N VAL A 320 8.82 9.88 5.23
CA VAL A 320 9.92 9.24 5.96
C VAL A 320 9.34 8.23 6.93
N CYS A 321 9.94 7.05 6.96
CA CYS A 321 9.64 6.03 7.95
C CYS A 321 10.89 5.23 8.28
N LEU A 322 11.42 5.44 9.48
CA LEU A 322 12.49 4.67 10.07
C LEU A 322 11.91 3.69 11.09
N SER A 323 12.09 2.39 10.86
CA SER A 323 11.80 1.34 11.84
C SER A 323 13.06 1.03 12.66
N VAL A 324 12.96 0.95 13.99
CA VAL A 324 14.07 0.68 14.91
C VAL A 324 13.59 -0.22 16.04
N GLY A 325 14.37 -1.24 16.39
CA GLY A 325 14.13 -2.00 17.62
C GLY A 325 14.69 -1.29 18.85
N PHE A 326 13.83 -0.96 19.82
CA PHE A 326 14.29 -0.57 21.16
C PHE A 326 14.38 -1.83 22.02
N LYS A 327 15.61 -2.28 22.32
CA LYS A 327 15.92 -3.58 22.96
C LYS A 327 15.43 -4.79 22.16
N ILE A 328 15.35 -4.65 20.83
CA ILE A 328 15.00 -5.71 19.88
C ILE A 328 16.07 -5.72 18.78
N PRO A 329 17.19 -6.46 18.97
CA PRO A 329 18.39 -6.31 18.14
C PRO A 329 18.26 -6.82 16.71
N ASP A 330 17.22 -7.60 16.41
CA ASP A 330 16.94 -8.19 15.10
C ASP A 330 15.84 -7.45 14.31
N PHE A 331 15.39 -6.27 14.78
CA PHE A 331 14.31 -5.50 14.14
C PHE A 331 14.78 -4.14 13.58
N GLY A 332 14.38 -3.88 12.34
CA GLY A 332 14.49 -2.57 11.70
C GLY A 332 15.93 -2.15 11.36
N HIS A 333 16.09 -0.86 11.15
CA HIS A 333 17.35 -0.23 10.78
C HIS A 333 18.38 -0.34 11.91
N GLY A 334 19.62 -0.68 11.54
CA GLY A 334 20.71 -0.93 12.49
C GLY A 334 20.77 -2.37 13.04
N ALA A 335 19.79 -3.23 12.73
CA ALA A 335 19.87 -4.65 13.01
C ALA A 335 21.06 -5.29 12.26
N LYS A 336 21.80 -6.16 12.95
CA LYS A 336 22.98 -6.83 12.39
C LYS A 336 22.76 -8.33 12.38
N PHE A 337 22.98 -8.95 11.23
CA PHE A 337 22.82 -10.38 11.01
C PHE A 337 24.16 -11.00 10.62
N ASN A 338 24.38 -12.24 11.05
CA ASN A 338 25.60 -12.98 10.73
C ASN A 338 25.46 -13.81 9.44
N SER A 339 24.25 -13.92 8.88
CA SER A 339 23.94 -14.66 7.65
C SER A 339 22.71 -14.07 6.95
N TYR A 340 22.56 -14.33 5.65
CA TYR A 340 21.35 -13.98 4.92
C TYR A 340 20.13 -14.77 5.41
N THR A 341 20.36 -16.00 5.87
CA THR A 341 19.35 -16.85 6.51
C THR A 341 18.76 -16.19 7.75
N ASP A 342 19.58 -15.64 8.65
CA ASP A 342 19.10 -14.96 9.86
C ASP A 342 18.34 -13.69 9.52
N ALA A 343 18.84 -12.90 8.56
CA ALA A 343 18.17 -11.71 8.07
C ALA A 343 16.81 -12.03 7.43
N TYR A 344 16.74 -13.09 6.62
CA TYR A 344 15.51 -13.56 6.01
C TYR A 344 14.50 -14.09 7.05
N LYS A 345 14.96 -14.84 8.06
CA LYS A 345 14.11 -15.29 9.17
C LYS A 345 13.56 -14.11 9.98
N ALA A 346 14.37 -13.07 10.22
CA ALA A 346 13.90 -11.83 10.84
C ALA A 346 12.86 -11.12 9.98
N ARG A 347 13.08 -11.03 8.66
CA ARG A 347 12.10 -10.48 7.70
C ARG A 347 10.76 -11.22 7.76
N LEU A 348 10.78 -12.56 7.77
CA LEU A 348 9.58 -13.37 7.93
C LEU A 348 8.89 -13.13 9.27
N LYS A 349 9.66 -13.07 10.36
CA LYS A 349 9.16 -12.83 11.72
C LYS A 349 8.44 -11.49 11.83
N TYR A 350 8.94 -10.45 11.17
CA TYR A 350 8.43 -9.08 11.24
C TYR A 350 7.64 -8.64 10.01
N LYS A 351 7.28 -9.57 9.12
CA LYS A 351 6.62 -9.27 7.84
C LYS A 351 5.36 -8.40 7.98
N ALA A 352 4.57 -8.64 9.02
CA ALA A 352 3.35 -7.86 9.27
C ALA A 352 3.67 -6.39 9.57
N LEU A 353 4.75 -6.10 10.32
CA LEU A 353 5.20 -4.73 10.60
C LEU A 353 5.94 -4.10 9.41
N GLU A 354 6.62 -4.89 8.58
CA GLU A 354 7.17 -4.41 7.31
C GLU A 354 6.07 -4.00 6.33
N ASP A 355 4.94 -4.71 6.31
CA ASP A 355 3.76 -4.32 5.52
C ASP A 355 3.20 -2.97 5.98
N VAL A 356 3.27 -2.64 7.28
CA VAL A 356 2.91 -1.31 7.79
C VAL A 356 3.89 -0.25 7.26
N GLN A 357 5.20 -0.54 7.28
CA GLN A 357 6.21 0.36 6.70
C GLN A 357 5.97 0.62 5.21
N GLU A 358 5.59 -0.41 4.47
CA GLU A 358 5.27 -0.29 3.05
C GLU A 358 3.97 0.51 2.81
N ALA A 359 2.95 0.30 3.65
CA ALA A 359 1.72 1.08 3.61
C ALA A 359 1.97 2.57 3.86
N ILE A 360 2.96 2.94 4.70
CA ILE A 360 3.36 4.33 4.92
C ILE A 360 3.97 4.94 3.64
N LYS A 361 4.93 4.25 3.03
CA LYS A 361 5.63 4.71 1.82
C LYS A 361 4.66 4.88 0.64
N THR A 362 3.78 3.90 0.46
CA THR A 362 2.83 3.84 -0.66
C THR A 362 1.50 4.53 -0.38
N TYR A 363 1.31 5.11 0.82
CA TYR A 363 0.07 5.76 1.22
C TYR A 363 -0.39 6.77 0.17
N LYS A 364 -1.57 6.54 -0.39
CA LYS A 364 -2.22 7.41 -1.38
C LYS A 364 -3.74 7.34 -1.18
N ILE A 365 -4.42 8.40 -1.59
CA ILE A 365 -5.88 8.48 -1.55
C ILE A 365 -6.41 7.86 -2.85
N PRO A 366 -7.29 6.84 -2.79
CA PRO A 366 -7.91 6.30 -4.00
C PRO A 366 -8.71 7.37 -4.74
N THR A 367 -8.68 7.34 -6.07
CA THR A 367 -9.50 8.24 -6.91
C THR A 367 -10.72 7.54 -7.50
N THR A 368 -10.66 6.21 -7.63
CA THR A 368 -11.74 5.34 -8.11
C THR A 368 -12.42 4.59 -6.95
N PHE A 369 -13.69 4.24 -7.14
CA PHE A 369 -14.45 3.46 -6.14
C PHE A 369 -14.17 1.95 -6.24
N ASP A 370 -13.94 1.45 -7.45
CA ASP A 370 -13.83 0.02 -7.76
C ASP A 370 -12.38 -0.49 -7.84
N GLY A 371 -11.40 0.39 -7.60
CA GLY A 371 -9.98 0.04 -7.71
C GLY A 371 -9.51 -0.08 -9.16
N GLU A 372 -10.25 0.53 -10.09
CA GLU A 372 -9.83 0.68 -11.47
C GLU A 372 -8.72 1.73 -11.60
N ILE A 373 -7.85 1.57 -12.61
CA ILE A 373 -6.78 2.52 -12.90
C ILE A 373 -7.39 3.84 -13.42
N PRO A 374 -7.02 5.01 -12.86
CA PRO A 374 -7.67 6.29 -13.19
C PRO A 374 -7.61 6.66 -14.68
N GLU A 375 -6.50 6.36 -15.34
CA GLU A 375 -6.30 6.62 -16.77
C GLU A 375 -7.31 5.86 -17.65
N PHE A 376 -7.77 4.69 -17.20
CA PHE A 376 -8.81 3.94 -17.89
C PHE A 376 -10.23 4.25 -17.39
N ALA A 377 -10.38 4.68 -16.13
CA ALA A 377 -11.69 5.00 -15.55
C ALA A 377 -12.19 6.38 -16.00
N TYR A 378 -11.28 7.33 -16.15
CA TYR A 378 -11.58 8.74 -16.39
C TYR A 378 -10.68 9.40 -17.46
N GLY A 379 -9.58 8.75 -17.87
CA GLY A 379 -8.63 9.28 -18.84
C GLY A 379 -8.89 8.81 -20.27
N GLU A 380 -7.88 8.98 -21.14
CA GLU A 380 -7.93 8.65 -22.57
C GLU A 380 -7.41 7.23 -22.90
N ALA A 381 -7.08 6.42 -21.87
CA ALA A 381 -6.61 5.06 -22.11
C ALA A 381 -7.78 4.14 -22.47
N ASP A 382 -7.81 3.66 -23.72
CA ASP A 382 -8.92 2.86 -24.24
C ASP A 382 -8.60 1.37 -24.39
N ARG A 383 -7.31 0.99 -24.58
CA ARG A 383 -6.95 -0.40 -24.92
C ARG A 383 -6.41 -1.16 -23.72
N ARG A 384 -7.05 -2.29 -23.42
CA ARG A 384 -6.57 -3.26 -22.42
C ARG A 384 -6.05 -4.52 -23.08
N PHE A 385 -4.86 -4.90 -22.67
CA PHE A 385 -4.21 -6.14 -23.08
C PHE A 385 -4.33 -7.14 -21.93
N ASN A 386 -5.24 -8.11 -22.00
CA ASN A 386 -5.43 -9.10 -20.94
C ASN A 386 -4.88 -10.45 -21.38
N ILE A 387 -3.95 -11.02 -20.62
CA ILE A 387 -3.44 -12.37 -20.88
C ILE A 387 -4.61 -13.37 -20.79
N GLY A 388 -4.72 -14.20 -21.82
CA GLY A 388 -5.82 -15.14 -22.04
C GLY A 388 -6.98 -14.58 -22.86
N GLN A 389 -7.02 -13.28 -23.16
CA GLN A 389 -8.03 -12.69 -24.04
C GLN A 389 -7.71 -12.95 -25.52
N ARG A 390 -8.74 -13.17 -26.33
CA ARG A 390 -8.64 -13.29 -27.79
C ARG A 390 -8.73 -11.93 -28.48
N TYR A 391 -7.79 -11.66 -29.37
CA TYR A 391 -7.70 -10.46 -30.19
C TYR A 391 -7.78 -10.82 -31.66
N GLU A 392 -8.47 -10.00 -32.45
CA GLU A 392 -8.46 -10.09 -33.90
C GLU A 392 -7.15 -9.50 -34.41
N VAL A 393 -6.33 -10.31 -35.07
CA VAL A 393 -4.99 -9.92 -35.55
C VAL A 393 -5.02 -9.54 -37.03
N SER A 394 -5.91 -10.18 -37.79
CA SER A 394 -6.26 -9.86 -39.17
C SER A 394 -7.70 -10.33 -39.42
N ASP A 395 -8.32 -9.91 -40.53
CA ASP A 395 -9.73 -10.18 -40.84
C ASP A 395 -10.13 -11.64 -40.59
N GLY A 396 -10.86 -11.87 -39.49
CA GLY A 396 -11.34 -13.20 -39.09
C GLY A 396 -10.34 -14.10 -38.38
N LEU A 397 -9.06 -13.72 -38.25
CA LEU A 397 -8.04 -14.44 -37.49
C LEU A 397 -7.98 -13.93 -36.05
N TYR A 398 -8.39 -14.78 -35.11
CA TYR A 398 -8.35 -14.48 -33.68
C TYR A 398 -7.27 -15.29 -32.97
N MET A 399 -6.37 -14.62 -32.27
CA MET A 399 -5.31 -15.25 -31.47
C MET A 399 -5.44 -14.87 -29.99
N THR A 400 -4.95 -15.72 -29.11
CA THR A 400 -5.01 -15.52 -27.65
C THR A 400 -3.71 -14.89 -27.15
N LEU A 401 -3.79 -13.84 -26.33
CA LEU A 401 -2.60 -13.24 -25.70
C LEU A 401 -2.02 -14.19 -24.66
N GLU A 402 -0.81 -14.71 -24.88
CA GLU A 402 -0.11 -15.58 -23.93
C GLU A 402 0.69 -14.77 -22.90
N THR A 403 1.37 -13.71 -23.35
CA THR A 403 2.16 -12.82 -22.48
C THR A 403 2.41 -11.48 -23.17
N GLY A 404 2.77 -10.47 -22.38
CA GLY A 404 3.14 -9.15 -22.87
C GLY A 404 4.25 -8.52 -22.02
N VAL A 405 5.07 -7.67 -22.66
CA VAL A 405 6.10 -6.87 -21.98
C VAL A 405 6.02 -5.44 -22.50
N VAL A 406 6.12 -4.46 -21.61
CA VAL A 406 6.22 -3.05 -21.98
C VAL A 406 7.69 -2.65 -22.07
N ILE A 407 8.06 -2.04 -23.19
CA ILE A 407 9.37 -1.43 -23.43
C ILE A 407 9.20 0.07 -23.21
N GLU A 408 9.38 0.53 -21.96
CA GLU A 408 9.09 1.90 -21.55
C GLU A 408 9.87 2.95 -22.35
N SER A 409 11.13 2.68 -22.67
CA SER A 409 12.00 3.58 -23.44
C SER A 409 11.50 3.83 -24.86
N GLU A 410 10.74 2.90 -25.42
CA GLU A 410 10.17 2.98 -26.77
C GLU A 410 8.67 3.32 -26.77
N LYS A 411 8.04 3.39 -25.58
CA LYS A 411 6.59 3.47 -25.42
C LYS A 411 5.83 2.40 -26.22
N LYS A 412 6.30 1.15 -26.17
CA LYS A 412 5.68 0.02 -26.89
C LYS A 412 5.35 -1.13 -25.97
N ALA A 413 4.34 -1.91 -26.35
CA ALA A 413 4.10 -3.24 -25.81
C ALA A 413 4.46 -4.30 -26.86
N SER A 414 5.26 -5.29 -26.45
CA SER A 414 5.50 -6.52 -27.21
C SER A 414 4.55 -7.59 -26.71
N LEU A 415 3.66 -8.06 -27.58
CA LEU A 415 2.60 -9.01 -27.26
C LEU A 415 2.87 -10.35 -27.96
N ILE A 416 2.89 -11.45 -27.20
CA ILE A 416 3.01 -12.80 -27.75
C ILE A 416 1.62 -13.42 -27.82
N LEU A 417 1.15 -13.69 -29.04
CA LEU A 417 -0.18 -14.21 -29.34
C LEU A 417 -0.07 -15.65 -29.86
N ALA A 418 -0.92 -16.55 -29.35
CA ALA A 418 -1.01 -17.94 -29.80
C ALA A 418 -2.27 -18.19 -30.64
N GLY A 419 -2.09 -18.85 -31.79
CA GLY A 419 -3.17 -19.32 -32.65
C GLY A 419 -3.71 -20.66 -32.18
N ASP A 420 -4.92 -21.01 -32.63
CA ASP A 420 -5.54 -22.30 -32.30
C ASP A 420 -4.76 -23.51 -32.88
N ASP A 421 -3.90 -23.27 -33.88
CA ASP A 421 -3.00 -24.23 -34.50
C ASP A 421 -1.64 -24.37 -33.79
N GLY A 422 -1.44 -23.65 -32.67
CA GLY A 422 -0.18 -23.62 -31.92
C GLY A 422 0.87 -22.66 -32.50
N SER A 423 0.56 -21.91 -33.55
CA SER A 423 1.43 -20.84 -34.03
C SER A 423 1.57 -19.73 -32.98
N ARG A 424 2.74 -19.07 -32.95
CA ARG A 424 2.98 -17.90 -32.10
C ARG A 424 3.40 -16.71 -32.94
N ASN A 425 2.76 -15.57 -32.71
CA ASN A 425 3.08 -14.30 -33.34
C ASN A 425 3.48 -13.27 -32.29
N ILE A 426 4.49 -12.46 -32.60
CA ILE A 426 4.89 -11.31 -31.79
C ILE A 426 4.36 -10.07 -32.48
N ILE A 427 3.61 -9.25 -31.77
CA ILE A 427 3.10 -7.96 -32.26
C ILE A 427 3.64 -6.86 -31.37
N MET A 428 4.20 -5.83 -32.01
CA MET A 428 4.60 -4.59 -31.36
C MET A 428 3.49 -3.57 -31.52
N ILE A 429 3.03 -2.97 -30.42
CA ILE A 429 1.99 -1.95 -30.40
C ILE A 429 2.54 -0.70 -29.73
N ASP A 430 2.38 0.45 -30.38
CA ASP A 430 2.66 1.75 -29.78
C ASP A 430 1.62 2.04 -28.69
N LEU A 431 2.10 2.38 -27.50
CA LEU A 431 1.28 2.78 -26.36
C LEU A 431 1.13 4.30 -26.34
N THR A 432 -0.07 4.75 -26.00
CA THR A 432 -0.36 6.16 -25.71
C THR A 432 0.31 6.58 -24.41
N ASP A 433 0.43 7.90 -24.18
CA ASP A 433 0.96 8.41 -22.92
C ASP A 433 0.12 7.99 -21.71
N ALA A 434 -1.21 7.91 -21.87
CA ALA A 434 -2.13 7.44 -20.83
C ALA A 434 -1.92 5.94 -20.52
N GLU A 435 -1.72 5.09 -21.53
CA GLU A 435 -1.43 3.67 -21.32
C GLU A 435 -0.04 3.46 -20.67
N ILE A 436 0.96 4.27 -21.02
CA ILE A 436 2.28 4.25 -20.36
C ILE A 436 2.19 4.70 -18.91
N ALA A 437 1.40 5.73 -18.61
CA ALA A 437 1.16 6.18 -17.24
C ALA A 437 0.47 5.08 -16.41
N ALA A 438 -0.56 4.43 -16.98
CA ALA A 438 -1.22 3.29 -16.37
C ALA A 438 -0.27 2.12 -16.08
N TYR A 439 0.61 1.77 -17.04
CA TYR A 439 1.64 0.75 -16.83
C TYR A 439 2.60 1.12 -15.71
N LYS A 440 3.13 2.35 -15.70
CA LYS A 440 4.07 2.81 -14.66
C LYS A 440 3.45 2.79 -13.26
N ALA A 441 2.16 3.10 -13.16
CA ALA A 441 1.45 3.07 -11.89
C ALA A 441 1.20 1.63 -11.40
N HIS A 442 0.97 0.68 -12.31
CA HIS A 442 0.53 -0.69 -11.99
C HIS A 442 1.14 -1.75 -12.93
N PRO A 443 2.48 -1.91 -12.97
CA PRO A 443 3.15 -2.70 -14.00
C PRO A 443 2.86 -4.20 -13.90
N GLU A 444 2.75 -4.72 -12.67
CA GLU A 444 2.53 -6.15 -12.41
C GLU A 444 1.14 -6.65 -12.82
N THR A 445 0.14 -5.76 -12.86
CA THR A 445 -1.26 -6.11 -13.19
C THR A 445 -1.73 -5.53 -14.52
N PHE A 446 -0.87 -4.79 -15.23
CA PHE A 446 -1.22 -4.10 -16.47
C PHE A 446 -1.82 -5.05 -17.52
N PHE A 447 -1.31 -6.29 -17.57
CA PHE A 447 -1.78 -7.30 -18.51
C PHE A 447 -2.95 -8.18 -18.00
N GLY A 448 -3.69 -7.72 -16.99
CA GLY A 448 -4.87 -8.41 -16.45
C GLY A 448 -4.57 -9.70 -15.67
N ARG A 449 -3.29 -10.01 -15.45
CA ARG A 449 -2.75 -11.08 -14.61
C ARG A 449 -1.55 -10.55 -13.84
N ILE A 450 -1.24 -11.16 -12.70
CA ILE A 450 0.00 -10.85 -11.97
C ILE A 450 1.17 -11.42 -12.77
N THR A 451 1.94 -10.54 -13.39
CA THR A 451 3.18 -10.91 -14.07
C THR A 451 4.38 -10.48 -13.22
N SER A 452 5.36 -11.37 -13.07
CA SER A 452 6.65 -10.98 -12.48
C SER A 452 7.33 -9.97 -13.40
N VAL A 453 7.36 -8.71 -12.99
CA VAL A 453 8.21 -7.72 -13.62
C VAL A 453 9.65 -8.04 -13.19
N SER A 454 10.61 -7.95 -14.10
CA SER A 454 12.03 -8.12 -13.81
C SER A 454 12.43 -7.17 -12.67
N GLN A 455 12.49 -7.67 -11.44
CA GLN A 455 13.03 -6.93 -10.31
C GLN A 455 14.55 -7.04 -10.40
N ASN A 456 15.24 -5.91 -10.52
CA ASN A 456 16.67 -5.86 -10.26
C ASN A 456 16.87 -6.22 -8.78
N THR A 457 17.20 -7.48 -8.49
CA THR A 457 17.49 -7.94 -7.12
C THR A 457 18.90 -7.47 -6.73
N GLU A 458 19.07 -6.15 -6.60
CA GLU A 458 20.32 -5.52 -6.15
C GLU A 458 20.56 -5.77 -4.66
N ASP A 459 19.49 -5.82 -3.87
CA ASP A 459 19.55 -6.17 -2.46
C ASP A 459 19.86 -7.68 -2.26
N PRO A 460 20.90 -8.02 -1.47
CA PRO A 460 21.27 -9.42 -1.21
C PRO A 460 20.19 -10.26 -0.53
N ILE A 461 19.32 -9.67 0.30
CA ILE A 461 18.24 -10.39 0.99
C ILE A 461 17.09 -10.68 0.02
N ASP A 462 16.76 -9.73 -0.87
CA ASP A 462 15.80 -9.97 -1.95
C ASP A 462 16.31 -11.06 -2.91
N LEU A 463 17.60 -11.06 -3.24
CA LEU A 463 18.22 -12.12 -4.04
C LEU A 463 18.20 -13.48 -3.32
N PHE A 464 18.46 -13.51 -2.01
CA PHE A 464 18.33 -14.72 -1.20
C PHE A 464 16.89 -15.25 -1.22
N ALA A 465 15.90 -14.38 -1.00
CA ALA A 465 14.49 -14.74 -1.05
C ALA A 465 14.06 -15.26 -2.44
N PHE A 466 14.60 -14.67 -3.52
CA PHE A 466 14.40 -15.15 -4.88
C PHE A 466 14.84 -16.61 -5.04
N PHE A 467 16.03 -16.97 -4.55
CA PHE A 467 16.50 -18.36 -4.61
C PHE A 467 15.67 -19.30 -3.73
N ILE A 468 15.24 -18.87 -2.55
CA ILE A 468 14.33 -19.68 -1.72
C ILE A 468 13.05 -20.01 -2.48
N ASN A 469 12.44 -19.01 -3.11
CA ASN A 469 11.21 -19.20 -3.88
C ASN A 469 11.44 -20.08 -5.11
N GLY A 470 12.51 -19.83 -5.87
CA GLY A 470 12.83 -20.57 -7.09
C GLY A 470 13.16 -22.06 -6.86
N TYR A 471 13.69 -22.40 -5.69
CA TYR A 471 14.08 -23.78 -5.35
C TYR A 471 13.18 -24.44 -4.30
N ASN A 472 12.05 -23.81 -3.92
CA ASN A 472 11.18 -24.29 -2.83
C ASN A 472 10.69 -25.74 -3.04
N ASP A 473 10.42 -26.13 -4.28
CA ASP A 473 9.91 -27.46 -4.63
C ASP A 473 11.01 -28.45 -5.06
N THR A 474 12.28 -28.07 -4.90
CA THR A 474 13.42 -28.91 -5.27
C THR A 474 13.58 -30.04 -4.27
N PRO A 475 13.62 -31.32 -4.69
CA PRO A 475 13.81 -32.45 -3.79
C PRO A 475 15.15 -32.38 -3.04
N ARG A 476 15.16 -32.88 -1.80
CA ARG A 476 16.33 -32.92 -0.92
C ARG A 476 17.56 -33.51 -1.59
N GLU A 477 17.39 -34.64 -2.28
CA GLU A 477 18.46 -35.36 -2.97
C GLU A 477 19.13 -34.46 -4.02
N LYS A 478 18.32 -33.64 -4.71
CA LYS A 478 18.80 -32.73 -5.74
C LYS A 478 19.54 -31.53 -5.14
N LEU A 479 19.05 -30.98 -4.03
CA LEU A 479 19.78 -29.94 -3.28
C LEU A 479 21.14 -30.46 -2.78
N LEU A 480 21.20 -31.69 -2.24
CA LEU A 480 22.46 -32.33 -1.83
C LEU A 480 23.39 -32.60 -3.02
N GLU A 481 22.84 -32.96 -4.18
CA GLU A 481 23.61 -33.11 -5.42
C GLU A 481 24.25 -31.79 -5.85
N PHE A 482 23.50 -30.68 -5.81
CA PHE A 482 24.03 -29.33 -6.11
C PHE A 482 25.16 -28.95 -5.14
N MET A 483 25.08 -29.40 -3.89
CA MET A 483 26.05 -29.09 -2.85
C MET A 483 27.12 -30.18 -2.65
N LYS A 484 27.24 -31.17 -3.55
CA LYS A 484 28.13 -32.34 -3.35
C LYS A 484 29.61 -31.98 -3.14
N GLY A 485 30.06 -30.85 -3.69
CA GLY A 485 31.42 -30.33 -3.54
C GLY A 485 31.64 -29.49 -2.28
N SER A 486 30.61 -29.29 -1.44
CA SER A 486 30.71 -28.50 -0.22
C SER A 486 31.60 -29.19 0.82
N PRO A 487 32.54 -28.48 1.46
CA PRO A 487 33.37 -29.05 2.53
C PRO A 487 32.53 -29.51 3.74
N ASN A 488 31.31 -28.98 3.88
CA ASN A 488 30.41 -29.26 5.01
C ASN A 488 29.30 -30.27 4.65
N ILE A 489 29.45 -31.07 3.57
CA ILE A 489 28.40 -31.98 3.08
C ILE A 489 27.87 -32.97 4.13
N VAL A 490 28.71 -33.40 5.07
CA VAL A 490 28.32 -34.29 6.18
C VAL A 490 27.35 -33.60 7.14
N GLN A 491 27.52 -32.30 7.39
CA GLN A 491 26.64 -31.50 8.24
C GLN A 491 25.35 -31.13 7.48
N LEU A 492 25.44 -30.76 6.21
CA LEU A 492 24.29 -30.45 5.36
C LEU A 492 23.29 -31.62 5.30
N LYS A 493 23.78 -32.87 5.22
CA LYS A 493 22.94 -34.08 5.26
C LYS A 493 22.12 -34.26 6.53
N LYS A 494 22.45 -33.56 7.63
CA LYS A 494 21.73 -33.61 8.91
C LYS A 494 20.66 -32.51 9.05
N LEU A 495 20.65 -31.50 8.17
CA LEU A 495 19.68 -30.42 8.20
C LEU A 495 18.29 -30.94 7.79
N SER A 496 17.24 -30.31 8.31
CA SER A 496 15.88 -30.46 7.76
C SER A 496 15.83 -29.96 6.32
N ASP A 497 14.81 -30.33 5.55
CA ASP A 497 14.71 -29.90 4.15
C ASP A 497 14.68 -28.38 3.99
N ARG A 498 13.99 -27.69 4.91
CA ARG A 498 13.94 -26.22 4.92
C ARG A 498 15.30 -25.60 5.23
N GLU A 499 16.00 -26.09 6.25
CA GLU A 499 17.34 -25.57 6.59
C GLU A 499 18.38 -25.91 5.52
N LEU A 500 18.22 -27.05 4.83
CA LEU A 500 19.04 -27.41 3.68
C LEU A 500 18.84 -26.45 2.50
N LEU A 501 17.59 -26.07 2.22
CA LEU A 501 17.26 -25.05 1.21
C LEU A 501 17.86 -23.68 1.58
N TYR A 502 17.77 -23.26 2.85
CA TYR A 502 18.42 -22.02 3.31
C TYR A 502 19.94 -22.06 3.11
N ALA A 503 20.59 -23.15 3.50
CA ALA A 503 22.03 -23.32 3.30
C ALA A 503 22.43 -23.27 1.80
N TYR A 504 21.60 -23.86 0.92
CA TYR A 504 21.83 -23.78 -0.52
C TYR A 504 21.70 -22.36 -1.04
N ALA A 505 20.58 -21.69 -0.75
CA ALA A 505 20.33 -20.32 -1.20
C ALA A 505 21.37 -19.32 -0.66
N GLU A 506 21.84 -19.52 0.58
CA GLU A 506 22.91 -18.74 1.19
C GLU A 506 24.18 -18.80 0.33
N GLY A 507 24.61 -20.02 -0.02
CA GLY A 507 25.81 -20.23 -0.83
C GLY A 507 25.70 -19.64 -2.24
N VAL A 508 24.54 -19.79 -2.90
CA VAL A 508 24.31 -19.21 -4.23
C VAL A 508 24.28 -17.67 -4.16
N THR A 509 23.61 -17.10 -3.16
CA THR A 509 23.56 -15.65 -2.94
C THR A 509 24.95 -15.08 -2.71
N GLN A 510 25.75 -15.69 -1.83
CA GLN A 510 27.12 -15.27 -1.56
C GLN A 510 28.00 -15.33 -2.82
N SER A 511 27.81 -16.35 -3.66
CA SER A 511 28.55 -16.47 -4.93
C SER A 511 28.22 -15.33 -5.89
N VAL A 512 26.93 -15.03 -6.09
CA VAL A 512 26.47 -13.94 -6.97
C VAL A 512 26.93 -12.57 -6.45
N VAL A 513 26.76 -12.30 -5.15
CA VAL A 513 27.20 -11.04 -4.54
C VAL A 513 28.72 -10.87 -4.65
N SER A 514 29.50 -11.93 -4.42
CA SER A 514 30.96 -11.89 -4.57
C SER A 514 31.38 -11.61 -6.01
N GLN A 515 30.70 -12.21 -7.00
CA GLN A 515 30.96 -11.93 -8.41
C GLN A 515 30.65 -10.46 -8.76
N ARG A 516 29.49 -9.93 -8.33
CA ARG A 516 29.12 -8.52 -8.53
C ARG A 516 30.17 -7.57 -7.95
N ASN A 517 30.64 -7.84 -6.74
CA ASN A 517 31.68 -7.04 -6.08
C ASN A 517 33.07 -7.20 -6.74
N GLY A 518 33.31 -8.33 -7.42
CA GLY A 518 34.54 -8.60 -8.17
C GLY A 518 34.58 -7.93 -9.55
N VAL A 519 33.44 -7.72 -10.20
CA VAL A 519 33.34 -7.07 -11.52
C VAL A 519 33.45 -5.53 -11.42
N GLY A 520 33.27 -4.94 -10.23
CA GLY A 520 33.45 -3.50 -9.99
C GLY A 520 34.92 -3.00 -9.90
N LYS A 521 35.92 -3.86 -10.15
CA LYS A 521 37.34 -3.49 -10.20
C LYS A 521 38.01 -3.97 -11.49
N SER A 522 37.41 -3.68 -12.63
CA SER A 522 38.13 -3.64 -13.90
C SER A 522 37.33 -2.81 -14.90
N VAL A 523 37.72 -1.55 -15.09
CA VAL A 523 38.11 -0.88 -16.34
C VAL A 523 38.52 0.55 -15.95
N ASP A 524 39.53 1.06 -16.64
CA ASP A 524 40.30 2.30 -16.45
C ASP A 524 39.53 3.59 -16.11
#